data_AF-J9FB88-F1
#
_entry.id   AF-J9FB88-F1
#
_cell.length_a   1.000
_cell.length_b   1.000
_cell.length_c   1.000
_cell.angle_alpha   90.00
_cell.angle_beta   90.00
_cell.angle_gamma   90.00
#
_symmetry.space_group_name_H-M   'P 1'
#
loop_
_entity.id
_entity.type
_entity.pdbx_description
1 polymer ?
#
loop_
_entity_poly.entity_id
_entity_poly.type
_entity_poly.pdbx_seq_one_letter_code
_entity_poly.pdbx_strand_id
1 'polypeptide(L)'
;STGAISPLAAIFVIAIILAVTAFVVFVERGQRRITVNYAKRQIGNKMYGGQSSYLPLKMNMSGVIPPIFASSLILFPATLAGWFTSGDSTRWIRDLAAALSPGQPLYTLLYAVLIVFFAYFYTALVFNPKETAENLKKSGAFIPGIRPGDQTARYIDRVLLRLTLGGAV
;
A
#
# COMPACT_ATOMS: atom_id res chain seq x y z
N SER A 1 -23.84 29.15 -23.90
CA SER A 1 -24.38 28.08 -24.74
C SER A 1 -23.66 26.78 -24.45
N THR A 2 -24.36 25.89 -23.75
CA THR A 2 -24.14 24.44 -23.61
C THR A 2 -22.69 23.94 -23.49
N GLY A 3 -22.16 23.94 -22.26
CA GLY A 3 -21.06 23.06 -21.83
C GLY A 3 -21.49 21.58 -21.76
N ALA A 4 -22.27 21.13 -22.75
CA ALA A 4 -22.62 19.73 -22.90
C ALA A 4 -21.37 19.02 -23.39
N ILE A 5 -20.77 18.23 -22.50
CA ILE A 5 -19.81 17.19 -22.89
C ILE A 5 -20.45 16.46 -24.07
N SER A 6 -19.72 16.35 -25.20
CA SER A 6 -20.26 15.65 -26.35
C SER A 6 -20.69 14.25 -25.89
N PRO A 7 -21.83 13.70 -26.36
CA PRO A 7 -22.27 12.37 -25.94
C PRO A 7 -21.17 11.32 -26.10
N LEU A 8 -20.32 11.49 -27.12
CA LEU A 8 -19.13 10.69 -27.35
C LEU A 8 -18.06 10.85 -26.26
N ALA A 9 -17.77 12.08 -25.82
CA ALA A 9 -16.83 12.36 -24.74
C ALA A 9 -17.34 11.86 -23.38
N ALA A 10 -18.66 11.90 -23.14
CA ALA A 10 -19.27 11.36 -21.92
C ALA A 10 -19.12 9.82 -21.85
N ILE A 11 -19.39 9.12 -22.96
CA ILE A 11 -19.18 7.67 -23.06
C ILE A 11 -17.70 7.31 -22.88
N PHE A 12 -16.80 8.09 -23.47
CA PHE A 12 -15.36 7.87 -23.34
C PHE A 12 -14.87 8.04 -21.89
N VAL A 13 -15.33 9.07 -21.18
CA VAL A 13 -15.01 9.28 -19.75
C VAL A 13 -15.54 8.12 -18.90
N ILE A 14 -16.77 7.66 -19.14
CA ILE A 14 -17.34 6.51 -18.42
C ILE A 14 -16.53 5.24 -18.68
N ALA A 15 -16.11 5.01 -19.92
CA ALA A 15 -15.28 3.87 -20.28
C ALA A 15 -13.91 3.90 -19.57
N ILE A 16 -13.27 5.07 -19.48
CA ILE A 16 -12.03 5.25 -18.71
C ILE A 16 -12.25 4.99 -17.23
N ILE A 17 -13.31 5.54 -16.64
CA ILE A 17 -13.61 5.32 -15.21
C ILE A 17 -13.79 3.84 -14.92
N LEU A 18 -14.55 3.12 -15.76
CA LEU A 18 -14.75 1.67 -15.61
C LEU A 18 -13.45 0.90 -15.79
N ALA A 19 -12.62 1.25 -16.77
CA ALA A 19 -11.33 0.60 -17.02
C ALA A 19 -10.36 0.81 -15.84
N VAL A 20 -10.22 2.04 -15.37
CA VAL A 20 -9.35 2.37 -14.23
C VAL A 20 -9.87 1.71 -12.95
N THR A 21 -11.18 1.73 -12.71
CA THR A 21 -11.77 1.07 -11.53
C THR A 21 -11.56 -0.44 -11.59
N ALA A 22 -11.79 -1.08 -12.74
CA ALA A 22 -11.54 -2.51 -12.92
C ALA A 22 -10.06 -2.86 -12.71
N PHE A 23 -9.16 -2.02 -13.21
CA PHE A 23 -7.72 -2.18 -13.01
C PHE A 23 -7.32 -2.05 -11.54
N VAL A 24 -7.79 -1.01 -10.84
CA VAL A 24 -7.53 -0.82 -9.40
C VAL A 24 -8.07 -2.00 -8.59
N VAL A 25 -9.30 -2.45 -8.85
CA VAL A 25 -9.89 -3.61 -8.17
C VAL A 25 -9.10 -4.89 -8.44
N PHE A 26 -8.60 -5.08 -9.66
CA PHE A 26 -7.76 -6.23 -10.01
C PHE A 26 -6.45 -6.23 -9.20
N VAL A 27 -5.80 -5.08 -9.12
CA VAL A 27 -4.55 -4.88 -8.36
C VAL A 27 -4.79 -5.04 -6.86
N GLU A 28 -5.84 -4.42 -6.31
CA GLU A 28 -6.18 -4.51 -4.88
C GLU A 28 -6.61 -5.91 -4.42
N ARG A 29 -7.28 -6.67 -5.30
CA ARG A 29 -7.66 -8.06 -5.01
C ARG A 29 -6.49 -9.04 -5.17
N GLY A 30 -5.36 -8.58 -5.72
CA GLY A 30 -4.10 -9.30 -5.80
C GLY A 30 -3.58 -9.65 -4.39
N GLN A 31 -3.69 -10.93 -4.02
CA GLN A 31 -3.15 -11.46 -2.77
C GLN A 31 -2.34 -12.71 -3.04
N ARG A 32 -1.18 -12.81 -2.40
CA ARG A 32 -0.38 -14.01 -2.38
C ARG A 32 -0.81 -14.88 -1.20
N ARG A 33 -1.34 -16.06 -1.50
CA ARG A 33 -1.77 -17.03 -0.49
C ARG A 33 -0.59 -17.95 -0.15
N ILE A 34 -0.10 -17.88 1.09
CA ILE A 34 0.89 -18.83 1.60
C ILE A 34 0.14 -19.91 2.38
N THR A 35 0.28 -21.17 1.97
CA THR A 35 -0.35 -22.30 2.67
C THR A 35 0.29 -22.50 4.04
N VAL A 36 -0.54 -22.61 5.08
CA VAL A 36 -0.15 -22.93 6.44
C VAL A 36 -0.92 -24.16 6.89
N ASN A 37 -0.19 -25.14 7.43
CA ASN A 37 -0.77 -26.36 7.97
C ASN A 37 -0.82 -26.24 9.48
N TYR A 38 -1.97 -26.50 10.06
CA TYR A 38 -2.09 -26.64 11.51
C TYR A 38 -1.59 -28.02 11.94
N ALA A 39 -0.80 -28.05 13.01
CA ALA A 39 -0.29 -29.27 13.59
C ALA A 39 -1.46 -30.22 13.93
N LYS A 40 -1.34 -31.47 13.47
CA LYS A 40 -2.30 -32.53 13.78
C LYS A 40 -2.18 -32.85 15.26
N ARG A 41 -3.29 -32.84 15.99
CA ARG A 41 -3.30 -33.24 17.40
C ARG A 41 -3.83 -34.67 17.46
N GLN A 42 -2.94 -35.62 17.70
CA GLN A 42 -3.35 -37.00 17.95
C GLN A 42 -3.95 -37.07 19.36
N ILE A 43 -5.25 -37.32 19.45
CA ILE A 43 -5.95 -37.57 20.72
C ILE A 43 -6.41 -39.03 20.68
N GLY A 44 -5.74 -39.90 21.44
CA GLY A 44 -5.96 -41.35 21.40
C GLY A 44 -5.48 -41.99 20.09
N ASN A 45 -6.24 -42.97 19.57
CA ASN A 45 -5.91 -43.70 18.34
C ASN A 45 -6.49 -43.05 17.06
N LYS A 46 -7.08 -41.86 17.17
CA LYS A 46 -7.65 -41.12 16.03
C LYS A 46 -6.88 -39.82 15.83
N MET A 47 -6.43 -39.60 14.59
CA MET A 47 -5.76 -38.38 14.18
C MET A 47 -6.82 -37.30 13.92
N TYR A 48 -6.91 -36.30 14.79
CA TYR A 48 -7.79 -35.15 14.64
C TYR A 48 -6.95 -33.93 14.20
N GLY A 49 -7.44 -33.22 13.20
CA GLY A 49 -6.77 -32.02 12.70
C GLY A 49 -5.72 -32.30 11.63
N GLY A 50 -5.35 -31.21 10.95
CA GLY A 50 -4.63 -31.21 9.68
C GLY A 50 -5.36 -30.44 8.58
N GLN A 51 -6.19 -29.45 8.94
CA GLN A 51 -6.77 -28.55 7.96
C GLN A 51 -5.68 -27.61 7.45
N SER A 52 -5.46 -27.64 6.13
CA SER A 52 -4.63 -26.65 5.46
C SER A 52 -5.41 -25.34 5.38
N SER A 53 -4.84 -24.26 5.90
CA SER A 53 -5.34 -22.91 5.69
C SER A 53 -4.33 -22.12 4.86
N TYR A 54 -4.63 -20.85 4.60
CA TYR A 54 -3.72 -19.95 3.93
C TYR A 54 -3.61 -18.64 4.73
N LEU A 55 -2.39 -18.13 4.84
CA LEU A 55 -2.12 -16.78 5.28
C LEU A 55 -2.16 -15.87 4.05
N PRO A 56 -3.16 -14.97 3.94
CA PRO A 56 -3.22 -14.04 2.82
C PRO A 56 -2.24 -12.89 3.06
N LEU A 57 -1.28 -12.71 2.15
CA LEU A 57 -0.45 -11.50 2.07
C LEU A 57 -0.95 -10.66 0.90
N LYS A 58 -1.52 -9.48 1.19
CA LYS A 58 -1.98 -8.55 0.15
C LYS A 58 -0.78 -7.92 -0.56
N MET A 59 -0.90 -7.67 -1.86
CA MET A 59 0.14 -7.02 -2.68
C MET A 59 0.44 -5.59 -2.19
N ASN A 60 -0.60 -4.85 -1.79
CA ASN A 60 -0.47 -3.58 -1.10
C ASN A 60 -1.09 -3.66 0.30
N MET A 61 -0.27 -3.92 1.32
CA MET A 61 -0.72 -3.89 2.72
C MET A 61 -0.92 -2.47 3.25
N SER A 62 -0.44 -1.45 2.52
CA SER A 62 -0.53 -0.05 2.90
C SER A 62 -1.89 0.59 2.62
N GLY A 63 -2.65 0.00 1.69
CA GLY A 63 -3.93 0.54 1.25
C GLY A 63 -3.83 1.98 0.73
N VAL A 64 -4.83 2.80 1.07
CA VAL A 64 -4.99 4.20 0.62
C VAL A 64 -4.23 5.20 1.51
N ILE A 65 -3.60 4.73 2.59
CA ILE A 65 -2.98 5.60 3.61
C ILE A 65 -1.76 6.38 3.08
N PRO A 66 -0.83 5.79 2.31
CA PRO A 66 0.35 6.55 1.83
C PRO A 66 0.02 7.73 0.91
N PRO A 67 -0.89 7.61 -0.09
CA PRO A 67 -1.31 8.77 -0.88
C PRO A 67 -1.95 9.89 -0.06
N ILE A 68 -2.67 9.55 1.03
CA ILE A 68 -3.27 10.52 1.95
C ILE A 68 -2.20 11.25 2.77
N PHE A 69 -1.19 10.54 3.28
CA PHE A 69 -0.08 11.18 3.99
C PHE A 69 0.79 12.03 3.07
N ALA A 70 1.03 11.58 1.83
CA ALA A 70 1.76 12.37 0.85
C ALA A 70 1.01 13.67 0.51
N SER A 71 -0.33 13.61 0.34
CA SER A 71 -1.10 14.81 0.02
C SER A 71 -1.17 15.78 1.20
N SER A 72 -1.35 15.30 2.43
CA SER A 72 -1.36 16.16 3.62
C SER A 72 0.00 16.80 3.91
N LEU A 73 1.10 16.07 3.68
CA LEU A 73 2.45 16.60 3.86
C LEU A 73 2.78 17.71 2.86
N ILE A 74 2.32 17.62 1.61
CA ILE A 74 2.56 18.68 0.62
C ILE A 74 1.63 19.87 0.84
N LEU A 75 0.38 19.62 1.25
CA LEU A 75 -0.58 20.69 1.48
C LEU A 75 -0.15 21.57 2.66
N PHE A 76 0.47 21.00 3.70
CA PHE A 76 0.84 21.71 4.93
C PHE A 76 1.82 22.88 4.73
N PRO A 77 2.96 22.73 4.02
CA PRO A 77 3.83 23.86 3.68
C PRO A 77 3.16 24.85 2.73
N ALA A 78 2.32 24.38 1.80
CA ALA A 78 1.64 25.24 0.85
C ALA A 78 0.61 26.17 1.55
N THR A 79 -0.13 25.65 2.54
CA THR A 79 -1.07 26.46 3.32
C THR A 79 -0.35 27.44 4.24
N LEU A 80 0.74 27.02 4.89
CA LEU A 80 1.57 27.93 5.70
C LEU A 80 2.18 29.04 4.84
N ALA A 81 2.75 28.70 3.69
CA ALA A 81 3.31 29.68 2.76
C ALA A 81 2.24 30.69 2.31
N GLY A 82 1.01 30.24 2.04
CA GLY A 82 -0.12 31.11 1.71
C GLY A 82 -0.46 32.12 2.81
N TRP A 83 -0.32 31.76 4.10
CA TRP A 83 -0.53 32.69 5.22
C TRP A 83 0.61 33.69 5.39
N PHE A 84 1.84 33.32 5.05
CA PHE A 84 3.03 34.19 5.20
C PHE A 84 3.30 35.10 3.98
N THR A 85 2.61 34.92 2.85
CA THR A 85 2.81 35.74 1.63
C THR A 85 2.29 37.18 1.67
N SER A 86 1.82 37.67 2.83
CA SER A 86 1.31 39.05 3.00
C SER A 86 2.42 40.14 3.09
N GLY A 87 3.70 39.78 3.01
CA GLY A 87 4.83 40.72 3.11
C GLY A 87 5.78 40.70 1.89
N ASP A 88 6.26 41.87 1.49
CA ASP A 88 7.13 42.11 0.31
C ASP A 88 8.47 41.34 0.31
N SER A 89 8.92 40.83 1.46
CA SER A 89 10.16 40.07 1.64
C SER A 89 10.05 38.58 1.30
N THR A 90 8.89 38.11 0.82
CA THR A 90 8.57 36.68 0.69
C THR A 90 8.48 36.16 -0.75
N ARG A 91 9.12 36.83 -1.73
CA ARG A 91 9.14 36.39 -3.14
C ARG A 91 9.58 34.93 -3.30
N TRP A 92 10.62 34.50 -2.57
CA TRP A 92 11.10 33.11 -2.59
C TRP A 92 10.09 32.11 -2.01
N ILE A 93 9.32 32.49 -0.99
CA ILE A 93 8.24 31.66 -0.42
C ILE A 93 7.07 31.57 -1.39
N ARG A 94 6.78 32.66 -2.12
CA ARG A 94 5.74 32.71 -3.14
C ARG A 94 6.09 31.86 -4.36
N ASP A 95 7.35 31.90 -4.79
CA ASP A 95 7.87 31.04 -5.86
C ASP A 95 7.88 29.56 -5.44
N LEU A 96 8.21 29.26 -4.18
CA LEU A 96 8.14 27.91 -3.63
C LEU A 96 6.69 27.41 -3.51
N ALA A 97 5.75 28.26 -3.08
CA ALA A 97 4.32 27.93 -3.03
C ALA A 97 3.72 27.73 -4.43
N ALA A 98 4.14 28.53 -5.41
CA ALA A 98 3.78 28.33 -6.81
C ALA A 98 4.34 26.99 -7.33
N ALA A 99 5.59 26.65 -6.97
CA ALA A 99 6.24 25.40 -7.35
C ALA A 99 5.60 24.14 -6.73
N LEU A 100 4.97 24.29 -5.56
CA LEU A 100 4.20 23.25 -4.86
C LEU A 100 2.71 23.25 -5.21
N SER A 101 2.28 24.02 -6.21
CA SER A 101 0.89 24.01 -6.66
C SER A 101 0.58 22.83 -7.59
N PRO A 102 -0.64 22.26 -7.53
CA PRO A 102 -1.06 21.17 -8.41
C PRO A 102 -0.93 21.57 -9.89
N GLY A 103 -0.21 20.76 -10.68
CA GLY A 103 0.01 21.01 -12.11
C GLY A 103 1.44 21.40 -12.49
N GLN A 104 2.31 21.69 -11.50
CA GLN A 104 3.74 21.86 -11.76
C GLN A 104 4.48 20.51 -11.77
N PRO A 105 5.49 20.31 -12.64
CA PRO A 105 6.24 19.05 -12.72
C PRO A 105 6.99 18.74 -11.40
N LEU A 106 7.41 19.78 -10.67
CA LEU A 106 8.05 19.63 -9.36
C LEU A 106 7.08 19.02 -8.33
N TYR A 107 5.83 19.52 -8.27
CA TYR A 107 4.78 18.96 -7.42
C TYR A 107 4.52 17.49 -7.74
N THR A 108 4.38 17.15 -9.02
CA THR A 108 4.10 15.76 -9.46
C THR A 108 5.25 14.82 -9.10
N LEU A 109 6.51 15.23 -9.32
CA LEU A 109 7.68 14.42 -9.00
C LEU A 109 7.82 14.23 -7.49
N LEU A 110 7.68 15.31 -6.72
CA LEU A 110 7.78 15.27 -5.26
C LEU A 110 6.63 14.44 -4.66
N TYR A 111 5.42 14.56 -5.19
CA TYR A 111 4.27 13.74 -4.80
C TYR A 111 4.47 12.26 -5.11
N ALA A 112 4.97 11.92 -6.29
CA ALA A 112 5.28 10.53 -6.64
C ALA A 112 6.34 9.92 -5.71
N VAL A 113 7.43 10.65 -5.44
CA VAL A 113 8.50 10.21 -4.52
C VAL A 113 7.96 10.01 -3.10
N LEU A 114 7.16 10.95 -2.60
CA LEU A 114 6.54 10.86 -1.28
C LEU A 114 5.58 9.69 -1.17
N ILE A 115 4.76 9.42 -2.20
CA ILE A 115 3.87 8.25 -2.23
C ILE A 115 4.70 6.96 -2.11
N VAL A 116 5.73 6.80 -2.93
CA VAL A 116 6.59 5.61 -2.91
C VAL A 116 7.26 5.48 -1.54
N PHE A 117 7.87 6.55 -1.03
CA PHE A 117 8.52 6.56 0.28
C PHE A 117 7.56 6.14 1.40
N PHE A 118 6.37 6.76 1.49
CA PHE A 118 5.41 6.42 2.52
C PHE A 118 4.80 5.03 2.34
N ALA A 119 4.66 4.54 1.11
CA ALA A 119 4.18 3.17 0.87
C ALA A 119 5.17 2.13 1.43
N TYR A 120 6.47 2.30 1.22
CA TYR A 120 7.48 1.43 1.83
C TYR A 120 7.61 1.65 3.34
N PHE A 121 7.63 2.90 3.80
CA PHE A 121 7.80 3.21 5.21
C PHE A 121 6.62 2.71 6.07
N TYR A 122 5.38 2.94 5.61
CA TYR A 122 4.19 2.50 6.34
C TYR A 122 4.07 0.98 6.36
N THR A 123 4.36 0.29 5.25
CA THR A 123 4.34 -1.18 5.23
C THR A 123 5.37 -1.79 6.18
N ALA A 124 6.57 -1.21 6.26
CA ALA A 124 7.61 -1.66 7.20
C ALA A 124 7.25 -1.37 8.67
N LEU A 125 6.56 -0.26 8.95
CA LEU A 125 6.15 0.12 10.31
C LEU A 125 5.01 -0.74 10.85
N VAL A 126 4.02 -1.04 10.01
CA VAL A 126 2.81 -1.77 10.43
C VAL A 126 3.00 -3.27 10.39
N PHE A 127 3.79 -3.79 9.45
CA PHE A 127 3.93 -5.22 9.28
C PHE A 127 5.23 -5.74 9.88
N ASN A 128 5.12 -6.52 10.95
CA ASN A 128 6.24 -7.21 11.57
C ASN A 128 6.26 -8.71 11.18
N PRO A 129 7.19 -9.17 10.31
CA PRO A 129 7.29 -10.57 9.92
C PRO A 129 7.63 -11.51 11.09
N LYS A 130 8.38 -11.01 12.08
CA LYS A 130 8.79 -11.77 13.27
C LYS A 130 7.61 -12.05 14.17
N GLU A 131 6.78 -11.04 14.41
CA GLU A 131 5.55 -11.20 15.20
C GLU A 131 4.56 -12.13 14.51
N THR A 132 4.38 -12.00 13.18
CA THR A 132 3.53 -12.90 12.39
C THR A 132 3.99 -14.36 12.50
N ALA A 133 5.30 -14.60 12.43
CA ALA A 133 5.88 -15.95 12.57
C ALA A 133 5.70 -16.53 13.99
N GLU A 134 5.86 -15.71 15.03
CA GLU A 134 5.58 -16.11 16.42
C GLU A 134 4.09 -16.41 16.64
N ASN A 135 3.18 -15.61 16.06
CA ASN A 135 1.75 -15.87 16.13
C ASN A 135 1.35 -17.16 15.39
N LEU A 136 1.98 -17.48 14.25
CA LEU A 136 1.83 -18.78 13.60
C LEU A 136 2.29 -19.93 14.49
N LYS A 137 3.46 -19.80 15.12
CA LYS A 137 4.00 -20.80 16.05
C LYS A 137 3.07 -21.01 17.26
N LYS A 138 2.58 -19.92 17.87
CA LYS A 138 1.64 -19.96 19.02
C LYS A 138 0.30 -20.59 18.65
N SER A 139 -0.19 -20.35 17.43
CA SER A 139 -1.43 -20.96 16.93
C SER A 139 -1.27 -22.40 16.43
N GLY A 140 -0.07 -23.00 16.56
CA GLY A 140 0.22 -24.36 16.08
C GLY A 140 0.23 -24.49 14.56
N ALA A 141 0.28 -23.37 13.82
CA ALA A 141 0.38 -23.32 12.37
C ALA A 141 1.85 -23.28 11.92
N PHE A 142 2.18 -24.01 10.86
CA PHE A 142 3.51 -23.96 10.25
C PHE A 142 3.41 -23.97 8.72
N ILE A 143 4.41 -23.37 8.08
CA ILE A 143 4.55 -23.41 6.63
C ILE A 143 5.24 -24.74 6.28
N PRO A 144 4.66 -25.59 5.42
CA PRO A 144 5.28 -26.85 5.02
C PRO A 144 6.66 -26.60 4.39
N GLY A 145 7.68 -27.34 4.83
CA GLY A 145 9.06 -27.20 4.35
C GLY A 145 9.91 -26.16 5.08
N ILE A 146 9.37 -25.39 6.03
CA ILE A 146 10.11 -24.36 6.77
C ILE A 146 9.98 -24.60 8.27
N ARG A 147 11.10 -24.57 9.01
CA ARG A 147 11.11 -24.75 10.46
C ARG A 147 10.40 -23.56 11.16
N PRO A 148 9.43 -23.78 12.05
CA PRO A 148 8.74 -22.69 12.76
C PRO A 148 9.70 -21.79 13.56
N GLY A 149 9.46 -20.48 13.54
CA GLY A 149 10.29 -19.47 14.22
C GLY A 149 11.02 -18.57 13.22
N ASP A 150 12.33 -18.36 13.44
CA ASP A 150 13.13 -17.42 12.66
C ASP A 150 13.18 -17.71 11.15
N GLN A 151 13.13 -19.00 10.76
CA GLN A 151 13.13 -19.39 9.34
C GLN A 151 11.81 -19.00 8.66
N THR A 152 10.67 -19.14 9.36
CA THR A 152 9.37 -18.65 8.89
C THR A 152 9.37 -17.13 8.72
N ALA A 153 9.94 -16.39 9.68
CA ALA A 153 10.03 -14.93 9.62
C ALA A 153 10.86 -14.47 8.39
N ARG A 154 12.03 -15.07 8.16
CA ARG A 154 12.89 -14.77 7.00
C ARG A 154 12.21 -15.09 5.67
N TYR A 155 11.41 -16.15 5.62
CA TYR A 155 10.65 -16.49 4.41
C TYR A 155 9.55 -15.48 4.12
N ILE A 156 8.76 -15.13 5.15
CA ILE A 156 7.70 -14.11 5.03
C ILE A 156 8.30 -12.77 4.60
N ASP A 157 9.42 -12.36 5.21
CA ASP A 157 10.13 -11.12 4.88
C ASP A 157 10.59 -11.07 3.42
N ARG A 158 11.22 -12.14 2.92
CA ARG A 158 11.61 -12.23 1.50
C ARG A 158 10.41 -12.18 0.54
N VAL A 159 9.28 -12.76 0.94
CA VAL A 159 8.04 -12.72 0.16
C VAL A 159 7.46 -11.31 0.14
N LEU A 160 7.45 -10.63 1.29
CA LEU A 160 6.95 -9.26 1.43
C LEU A 160 7.77 -8.27 0.64
N LEU A 161 9.10 -8.31 0.75
CA LEU A 161 9.98 -7.43 -0.01
C LEU A 161 9.72 -7.53 -1.52
N ARG A 162 9.50 -8.73 -2.05
CA ARG A 162 9.18 -8.90 -3.48
C ARG A 162 7.78 -8.42 -3.85
N LEU A 163 6.82 -8.58 -2.94
CA LEU A 163 5.44 -8.12 -3.16
C LEU A 163 5.32 -6.61 -3.08
N THR A 164 5.97 -5.97 -2.11
CA THR A 164 5.98 -4.51 -1.97
C THR A 164 6.74 -3.85 -3.11
N LEU A 165 7.85 -4.44 -3.58
CA LEU A 165 8.56 -4.00 -4.78
C LEU A 165 7.68 -4.02 -6.03
N GLY A 166 6.85 -5.05 -6.21
CA GLY A 166 5.92 -5.14 -7.33
C GLY A 166 4.62 -4.36 -7.14
N GLY A 167 4.26 -3.99 -5.90
CA GLY A 167 3.05 -3.23 -5.56
C GLY A 167 3.25 -1.72 -5.45
N ALA A 168 4.50 -1.27 -5.35
CA ALA A 168 4.86 0.16 -5.31
C ALA A 168 5.09 0.77 -6.70
N VAL A 169 5.06 -0.04 -7.77
CA VAL A 169 5.23 0.37 -9.17
C VAL A 169 3.92 0.18 -9.93
#